data_AF-A0A497M830-F1
#
_entry.id   AF-A0A497M830-F1
#
_cell.length_a   1.000
_cell.length_b   1.000
_cell.length_c   1.000
_cell.angle_alpha   90.00
_cell.angle_beta   90.00
_cell.angle_gamma   90.00
#
_symmetry.space_group_name_H-M   'P 1'
#
loop_
_entity.id
_entity.type
_entity.pdbx_description
1 polymer ?
#
loop_
_entity_poly.entity_id
_entity_poly.type
_entity_poly.pdbx_seq_one_letter_code
_entity_poly.pdbx_strand_id
1 'polypeptide(L)'
;VVVVVREEKVKVLKDEVSGTNLLRGRVVSSRFLGPFIRYGVRLTNGDVVRSRMLISKQRKSIPVDEEVYVYFEPRDAIVYQYPPLGLYKELEVI
;
A
#
# COMPACT_ATOMS: atom_id res chain seq x y z
N VAL A 1 -5.99 -14.03 -9.38
CA VAL A 1 -6.10 -14.16 -7.90
C VAL A 1 -6.34 -12.79 -7.31
N VAL A 2 -6.79 -12.71 -6.05
CA VAL A 2 -6.89 -11.45 -5.31
C VAL A 2 -5.92 -11.52 -4.14
N VAL A 3 -5.05 -10.52 -4.02
CA VAL A 3 -4.10 -10.41 -2.91
C VAL A 3 -4.63 -9.34 -1.96
N VAL A 4 -4.83 -9.72 -0.70
CA VAL A 4 -5.31 -8.82 0.35
C VAL A 4 -4.20 -8.64 1.37
N VAL A 5 -3.91 -7.38 1.70
CA VAL A 5 -2.93 -7.00 2.72
C VAL A 5 -3.52 -5.87 3.57
N ARG A 6 -3.29 -5.93 4.89
CA ARG A 6 -3.73 -4.88 5.81
C ARG A 6 -2.84 -3.65 5.71
N GLU A 7 -3.41 -2.45 5.79
CA GLU A 7 -2.66 -1.19 5.59
C GLU A 7 -1.49 -1.01 6.60
N GLU A 8 -1.58 -1.55 7.82
CA GLU A 8 -0.49 -1.52 8.81
C GLU A 8 0.67 -2.47 8.48
N LYS A 9 0.50 -3.40 7.54
CA LYS A 9 1.54 -4.33 7.08
C LYS A 9 2.23 -3.86 5.80
N VAL A 10 1.72 -2.78 5.21
CA VAL A 10 2.30 -2.15 4.02
C VAL A 10 3.27 -1.05 4.44
N LYS A 11 4.47 -1.06 3.87
CA LYS A 11 5.50 -0.02 4.04
C LYS A 11 5.63 0.82 2.77
N VAL A 12 5.92 2.10 2.94
CA VAL A 12 6.31 3.02 1.85
C VAL A 12 7.76 3.41 2.04
N LEU A 13 8.57 3.20 1.00
CA LEU A 13 10.02 3.34 0.99
C LEU A 13 10.42 4.34 -0.10
N LYS A 14 11.35 5.25 0.18
CA LYS A 14 11.87 6.19 -0.82
C LYS A 14 12.89 5.53 -1.74
N ASP A 15 13.79 4.77 -1.14
CA ASP A 15 14.84 4.08 -1.87
C ASP A 15 14.38 2.68 -2.28
N GLU A 16 14.88 2.21 -3.42
CA GLU A 16 14.68 0.83 -3.85
C GLU A 16 15.41 -0.09 -2.87
N VAL A 17 14.68 -1.04 -2.30
CA VAL A 17 15.24 -2.02 -1.37
C VAL A 17 15.13 -3.38 -2.03
N SER A 18 16.20 -4.17 -1.99
CA SER A 18 16.17 -5.52 -2.54
C SER A 18 15.13 -6.37 -1.82
N GLY A 19 14.22 -6.98 -2.57
CA GLY A 19 13.17 -7.82 -1.99
C GLY A 19 12.07 -8.20 -2.97
N THR A 20 11.26 -9.17 -2.57
CA THR A 20 10.04 -9.59 -3.27
C THR A 20 8.88 -8.67 -2.87
N ASN A 21 7.84 -8.58 -3.71
CA ASN A 21 6.65 -7.74 -3.48
C ASN A 21 6.96 -6.23 -3.36
N LEU A 22 7.96 -5.77 -4.11
CA LEU A 22 8.28 -4.36 -4.23
C LEU A 22 7.53 -3.76 -5.43
N LEU A 23 6.61 -2.84 -5.17
CA LEU A 23 5.74 -2.26 -6.19
C LEU A 23 6.01 -0.76 -6.29
N ARG A 24 6.44 -0.29 -7.46
CA ARG A 24 6.68 1.14 -7.70
C ARG A 24 5.36 1.91 -7.77
N GLY A 25 5.35 3.11 -7.23
CA GLY A 25 4.21 4.01 -7.29
C GLY A 25 4.55 5.46 -6.96
N ARG A 26 3.52 6.30 -6.88
CA ARG A 26 3.60 7.71 -6.52
C ARG A 26 2.65 8.02 -5.38
N VAL A 27 3.10 8.78 -4.39
CA VAL A 27 2.25 9.22 -3.29
C VAL A 27 1.18 10.18 -3.81
N VAL A 28 -0.10 9.84 -3.62
CA VAL A 28 -1.24 10.67 -4.01
C VAL A 28 -1.96 11.30 -2.83
N SER A 29 -1.68 10.82 -1.60
CA SER A 29 -2.20 11.44 -0.38
C SER A 29 -1.34 11.10 0.83
N SER A 30 -1.28 12.02 1.79
CA SER A 30 -0.66 11.84 3.09
C SER A 30 -1.58 12.47 4.14
N ARG A 31 -2.05 11.69 5.12
CA ARG A 31 -2.94 12.15 6.20
C ARG A 31 -2.35 11.82 7.56
N PHE A 32 -2.18 12.83 8.39
CA PHE A 32 -1.80 12.67 9.79
C PHE A 32 -2.98 12.14 10.61
N LEU A 33 -2.76 11.07 11.37
CA LEU A 33 -3.76 10.38 12.20
C LEU A 33 -3.21 10.17 13.62
N GLY A 34 -2.63 11.21 14.23
CA GLY A 34 -2.00 11.13 15.55
C GLY A 34 -0.61 10.50 15.46
N PRO A 35 -0.32 9.35 16.11
CA PRO A 35 1.00 8.73 16.03
C PRO A 35 1.29 8.06 14.67
N PHE A 36 0.34 8.08 13.74
CA PHE A 36 0.45 7.48 12.42
C PHE A 36 0.30 8.50 11.30
N ILE A 37 0.88 8.19 10.14
CA ILE A 37 0.56 8.82 8.87
C ILE A 37 -0.02 7.73 7.96
N ARG A 38 -1.18 8.02 7.36
CA ARG A 38 -1.76 7.19 6.30
C ARG A 38 -1.35 7.76 4.94
N TYR A 39 -0.61 6.96 4.19
CA TYR A 39 -0.26 7.24 2.80
C TYR A 39 -1.24 6.53 1.86
N GLY A 40 -1.60 7.20 0.78
CA GLY A 40 -2.17 6.58 -0.41
C GLY A 40 -1.14 6.63 -1.52
N VAL A 41 -0.80 5.47 -2.08
CA VAL A 41 0.18 5.35 -3.16
C VAL A 41 -0.51 4.79 -4.38
N ARG A 42 -0.47 5.52 -5.49
CA ARG A 42 -0.92 5.03 -6.79
C ARG A 42 0.21 4.23 -7.42
N LEU A 43 -0.02 2.94 -7.61
CA LEU A 43 0.91 2.04 -8.28
C LEU A 43 0.94 2.32 -9.79
N THR A 44 1.95 1.79 -10.48
CA THR A 44 2.09 1.92 -11.94
C THR A 44 0.92 1.33 -12.73
N ASN A 45 0.21 0.35 -12.17
CA ASN A 45 -0.98 -0.25 -12.77
C ASN A 45 -2.27 0.57 -12.54
N GLY A 46 -2.20 1.69 -11.81
CA GLY A 46 -3.32 2.56 -11.50
C GLY A 46 -4.01 2.30 -10.16
N ASP A 47 -3.78 1.15 -9.53
CA ASP A 47 -4.37 0.83 -8.23
C ASP A 47 -3.84 1.74 -7.13
N VAL A 48 -4.67 2.00 -6.11
CA VAL A 48 -4.27 2.78 -4.94
C VAL A 48 -4.13 1.88 -3.73
N VAL A 49 -2.89 1.72 -3.25
CA VAL A 49 -2.59 1.01 -2.02
C VAL A 49 -2.52 1.99 -0.85
N ARG A 50 -3.13 1.60 0.28
CA ARG A 50 -3.05 2.37 1.53
C ARG A 50 -1.99 1.77 2.45
N SER A 51 -1.21 2.63 3.08
CA SER A 51 -0.23 2.27 4.10
C SER A 51 -0.42 3.13 5.33
N ARG A 52 -0.41 2.53 6.51
CA ARG A 52 -0.49 3.23 7.80
C ARG A 52 0.83 3.04 8.55
N MET A 53 1.66 4.07 8.56
CA MET A 53 3.00 4.03 9.15
C MET A 53 3.07 4.81 10.47
N LEU A 54 3.77 4.26 11.46
CA LEU A 54 4.13 4.98 12.68
C LEU A 54 5.12 6.10 12.37
N ILE A 55 4.84 7.31 12.88
CA ILE A 55 5.70 8.48 12.68
C ILE A 55 7.09 8.23 13.28
N SER A 56 7.17 7.59 14.44
CA SER A 56 8.44 7.27 15.11
C SER A 56 9.35 6.34 14.31
N LYS A 57 8.81 5.59 13.34
CA LYS A 57 9.57 4.71 12.45
C LYS A 57 9.96 5.38 11.13
N GLN A 58 9.42 6.56 10.83
CA GLN A 58 9.80 7.35 9.66
C GLN A 58 10.83 8.40 10.05
N ARG A 59 12.01 8.35 9.43
CA ARG A 59 13.03 9.39 9.62
C ARG A 59 12.59 10.74 9.03
N LYS A 60 11.81 10.71 7.95
CA LYS A 60 11.28 11.88 7.24
C LYS A 60 9.89 11.59 6.70
N SER A 61 9.02 12.60 6.70
CA SER A 61 7.73 12.52 5.99
C SER A 61 7.97 12.37 4.48
N ILE A 62 7.09 11.64 3.81
CA ILE A 62 7.12 11.44 2.37
C ILE A 62 6.10 12.41 1.76
N PRO A 63 6.52 13.37 0.92
CA PRO A 63 5.60 14.33 0.35
C PRO A 63 4.67 13.69 -0.68
N VAL A 64 3.56 14.36 -0.98
CA VAL A 64 2.71 14.03 -2.13
C VAL A 64 3.53 14.24 -3.42
N ASP A 65 3.21 13.47 -4.45
CA ASP A 65 3.89 13.38 -5.75
C ASP A 65 5.29 12.74 -5.74
N GLU A 66 5.79 12.35 -4.56
CA GLU A 66 7.04 11.60 -4.44
C GLU A 66 6.91 10.21 -5.09
N GLU A 67 7.92 9.81 -5.87
CA GLU A 67 8.08 8.43 -6.33
C GLU A 67 8.61 7.54 -5.21
N VAL A 68 7.96 6.40 -5.03
CA VAL A 68 8.20 5.51 -3.89
C VAL A 68 8.01 4.06 -4.28
N TYR A 69 8.45 3.18 -3.39
CA TYR A 69 8.20 1.76 -3.45
C TYR A 69 7.27 1.34 -2.31
N VAL A 70 6.26 0.55 -2.65
CA VAL A 70 5.35 -0.12 -1.73
C VAL A 70 5.88 -1.53 -1.48
N TYR A 71 5.96 -1.91 -0.22
CA TYR A 71 6.46 -3.22 0.21
C TYR A 71 5.55 -3.86 1.24
N PHE A 72 5.40 -5.18 1.17
CA PHE A 72 4.82 -5.99 2.24
C PHE A 72 5.47 -7.37 2.29
N GLU A 73 5.56 -7.94 3.50
CA GLU A 73 6.05 -9.31 3.67
C GLU A 73 5.06 -10.31 3.06
N PRO A 74 5.50 -11.33 2.30
CA PRO A 74 4.61 -12.34 1.75
C PRO A 74 3.68 -13.00 2.78
N ARG A 75 4.18 -13.21 4.02
CA ARG A 75 3.42 -13.80 5.14
C ARG A 75 2.29 -12.93 5.67
N ASP A 76 2.29 -11.64 5.37
CA ASP A 76 1.25 -10.69 5.80
C ASP A 76 0.13 -10.56 4.74
N ALA A 77 0.24 -11.28 3.62
CA ALA A 77 -0.75 -11.32 2.56
C ALA A 77 -1.63 -12.56 2.63
N ILE A 78 -2.90 -12.39 2.28
CA ILE A 78 -3.84 -13.49 2.07
C ILE A 78 -4.20 -13.51 0.59
N VAL A 79 -4.16 -14.70 -0.02
CA VAL A 79 -4.47 -14.89 -1.44
C VAL A 79 -5.80 -15.61 -1.57
N TYR A 80 -6.72 -15.00 -2.29
CA TYR A 80 -8.01 -15.58 -2.65
C TYR A 80 -8.05 -15.90 -4.13
N GLN A 81 -8.90 -16.86 -4.49
CA GLN A 81 -9.26 -17.05 -5.89
C GLN A 81 -9.92 -15.79 -6.42
N TYR A 82 -9.64 -15.47 -7.69
CA TYR A 82 -10.31 -14.34 -8.31
C TYR A 82 -11.78 -14.71 -8.49
N PRO A 83 -12.72 -13.87 -8.01
CA PRO A 83 -14.13 -14.24 -8.05
C PRO A 83 -14.62 -14.31 -9.50
N PRO A 84 -15.44 -15.31 -9.86
CA PRO A 84 -15.89 -15.53 -11.23
C PRO A 84 -16.74 -14.36 -11.75
N LEU A 85 -17.43 -13.65 -10.86
CA LEU A 85 -18.26 -12.49 -11.18
C LEU A 85 -17.47 -11.17 -11.26
N GLY A 86 -16.15 -11.20 -10.98
CA GLY A 86 -15.27 -10.03 -10.95
C GLY A 86 -15.18 -9.37 -9.58
N LEU A 87 -14.01 -8.82 -9.24
CA LEU A 87 -13.72 -8.28 -7.91
C LEU A 87 -14.65 -7.12 -7.51
N TYR A 88 -14.88 -6.17 -8.42
CA TYR A 88 -15.72 -5.01 -8.13
C TYR A 88 -17.15 -5.40 -7.76
N LYS A 89 -17.73 -6.38 -8.46
CA LYS A 89 -19.09 -6.85 -8.22
C LYS A 89 -19.25 -7.53 -6.85
N GLU A 90 -18.22 -8.24 -6.39
CA GLU A 90 -18.20 -8.82 -5.03
C GLU A 90 -18.02 -7.75 -3.94
N LEU A 91 -17.37 -6.63 -4.25
CA LEU A 91 -17.14 -5.53 -3.30
C LEU A 91 -18.30 -4.51 -3.25
N GLU A 92 -19.26 -4.58 -4.16
CA GLU A 92 -20.45 -3.71 -4.20
C GLU A 92 -21.44 -3.96 -3.04
N VAL A 93 -21.29 -5.08 -2.32
CA VAL A 93 -22.15 -5.42 -1.18
C VAL A 93 -21.61 -4.77 0.11
N ILE A 94 -22.01 -3.51 0.36
CA ILE A 94 -21.91 -2.85 1.67
C ILE A 94 -23.19 -2.08 1.96
#